data_AF-A0A536EZ35-F1
#
_entry.id   AF-A0A536EZ35-F1
#
_cell.length_a   1.000
_cell.length_b   1.000
_cell.length_c   1.000
_cell.angle_alpha   90.00
_cell.angle_beta   90.00
_cell.angle_gamma   90.00
#
_symmetry.space_group_name_H-M   'P 1'
#
loop_
_entity.id
_entity.type
_entity.pdbx_description
1 polymer ?
#
loop_
_entity_poly.entity_id
_entity_poly.type
_entity_poly.pdbx_seq_one_letter_code
_entity_poly.pdbx_strand_id
1 'polypeptide(L)'
;MSLLLDLPGLALAAGCLVLGLGLSSGGPPWLTFGERLVIGMVLAIVGLTMVGYGLALLVGVGMVLVLLLTAFGLLAGGYLLWRHRPTLRAQLVPRAWALPAAVVVMALAMGYLFSRAVEVTPDAWLAQYNNTWSDWSFHASYTTTFVYGHNLPPQNPIFAGKPFRYPFAPDFTSALLVGGGWSIPAALIWPSWALTVLALSGLILWARRLTGGIGAGVIAPSDRSCSAPPSSWRCCCC
;
A
#
# COMPACT_ATOMS: atom_id res chain seq x y z
N MET A 1 5.19 -21.94 10.40
CA MET A 1 4.14 -21.30 11.24
C MET A 1 3.22 -20.52 10.32
N SER A 2 1.92 -20.55 10.57
CA SER A 2 0.88 -19.83 9.83
C SER A 2 1.24 -18.34 9.67
N LEU A 3 0.80 -17.68 8.59
CA LEU A 3 0.67 -16.22 8.53
C LEU A 3 -0.32 -15.81 9.62
N LEU A 4 0.17 -15.73 10.86
CA LEU A 4 -0.67 -15.52 12.02
C LEU A 4 -1.07 -14.05 11.99
N LEU A 5 -2.33 -13.80 11.66
CA LEU A 5 -2.93 -12.49 11.59
C LEU A 5 -3.75 -12.31 12.86
N ASP A 6 -3.16 -11.66 13.85
CA ASP A 6 -3.87 -11.35 15.09
C ASP A 6 -4.91 -10.24 14.88
N LEU A 7 -5.93 -10.27 15.75
CA LEU A 7 -7.09 -9.37 15.69
C LEU A 7 -6.71 -7.89 15.70
N PRO A 8 -5.77 -7.38 16.53
CA PRO A 8 -5.43 -5.96 16.54
C PRO A 8 -4.85 -5.49 15.20
N GLY A 9 -3.97 -6.28 14.57
CA GLY A 9 -3.43 -5.95 13.25
C GLY A 9 -4.50 -6.01 12.14
N LEU A 10 -5.42 -6.98 12.19
CA LEU A 10 -6.57 -7.03 11.28
C LEU A 10 -7.50 -5.83 11.47
N ALA A 11 -7.71 -5.41 12.71
CA ALA A 11 -8.52 -4.25 13.04
C ALA A 11 -7.88 -2.95 12.51
N LEU A 12 -6.54 -2.82 12.60
CA LEU A 12 -5.82 -1.70 12.00
C LEU A 12 -5.97 -1.67 10.49
N ALA A 13 -5.86 -2.82 9.81
CA ALA A 13 -6.10 -2.92 8.38
C ALA A 13 -7.55 -2.49 8.02
N ALA A 14 -8.54 -2.92 8.79
CA ALA A 14 -9.94 -2.50 8.62
C ALA A 14 -10.12 -0.99 8.84
N GLY A 15 -9.52 -0.42 9.90
CA GLY A 15 -9.53 1.01 10.16
C GLY A 15 -8.90 1.81 9.02
N CYS A 16 -7.80 1.32 8.45
CA CYS A 16 -7.15 1.92 7.28
C CYS A 16 -8.06 1.86 6.04
N LEU A 17 -8.73 0.74 5.78
CA LEU A 17 -9.67 0.61 4.66
C LEU A 17 -10.86 1.57 4.80
N VAL A 18 -11.44 1.66 6.00
CA VAL A 18 -12.55 2.57 6.29
C VAL A 18 -12.14 4.03 6.13
N LEU A 19 -10.95 4.41 6.63
CA LEU A 19 -10.40 5.75 6.44
C LEU A 19 -10.14 6.04 4.96
N GLY A 20 -9.53 5.12 4.22
CA GLY A 20 -9.25 5.30 2.78
C GLY A 20 -10.52 5.44 1.94
N LEU A 21 -11.55 4.63 2.23
CA LEU A 21 -12.88 4.79 1.64
C LEU A 21 -13.50 6.14 2.00
N GLY A 22 -13.40 6.56 3.27
CA GLY A 22 -13.84 7.87 3.74
C GLY A 22 -13.17 9.02 2.98
N LEU A 23 -11.84 9.00 2.84
CA LEU A 23 -11.08 10.02 2.11
C LEU A 23 -11.43 10.05 0.62
N SER A 24 -11.67 8.88 0.01
CA SER A 24 -12.07 8.80 -1.40
C SER A 24 -13.46 9.37 -1.70
N SER A 25 -14.32 9.49 -0.67
CA SER A 25 -15.70 9.94 -0.82
C SER A 25 -15.85 11.47 -0.98
N GLY A 26 -14.89 12.25 -0.47
CA GLY A 26 -14.94 13.72 -0.45
C GLY A 26 -13.92 14.40 -1.38
N GLY A 27 -13.18 13.63 -2.19
CA GLY A 27 -12.11 14.16 -3.03
C GLY A 27 -12.58 15.02 -4.20
N PRO A 28 -11.64 15.64 -4.94
CA PRO A 28 -11.94 16.56 -6.03
C PRO A 28 -12.90 16.01 -7.10
N PRO A 29 -13.79 16.86 -7.67
CA PRO A 29 -14.79 16.42 -8.64
C PRO A 29 -14.20 16.04 -10.00
N TRP A 30 -13.01 16.53 -10.36
CA TRP A 30 -12.34 16.22 -11.63
C TRP A 30 -11.66 14.84 -11.65
N LEU A 31 -11.60 14.16 -10.51
CA LEU A 31 -11.11 12.80 -10.39
C LEU A 31 -12.28 11.80 -10.52
N THR A 32 -12.02 10.67 -11.14
CA THR A 32 -12.92 9.53 -11.11
C THR A 32 -12.96 8.92 -9.71
N PHE A 33 -14.02 8.16 -9.40
CA PHE A 33 -14.10 7.46 -8.11
C PHE A 33 -12.93 6.48 -7.91
N GLY A 34 -12.50 5.77 -8.97
CA GLY A 34 -11.35 4.86 -8.90
C GLY A 34 -10.05 5.58 -8.55
N GLU A 35 -9.79 6.76 -9.12
CA GLU A 35 -8.60 7.56 -8.79
C GLU A 35 -8.66 8.07 -7.35
N ARG A 36 -9.83 8.56 -6.92
CA ARG A 36 -10.03 8.96 -5.52
C ARG A 36 -9.84 7.80 -4.57
N LEU A 37 -10.24 6.59 -4.94
CA LEU A 37 -10.07 5.39 -4.14
C LEU A 37 -8.60 5.06 -3.93
N VAL A 38 -7.82 5.01 -5.02
CA VAL A 38 -6.37 4.75 -4.93
C VAL A 38 -5.69 5.82 -4.09
N ILE A 39 -5.95 7.10 -4.35
CA ILE A 39 -5.38 8.22 -3.60
C ILE A 39 -5.79 8.15 -2.13
N GLY A 40 -7.07 7.94 -1.84
CA GLY A 40 -7.61 7.84 -0.48
C GLY A 40 -6.96 6.70 0.31
N MET A 41 -6.77 5.53 -0.30
CA MET A 41 -6.10 4.40 0.33
C MET A 41 -4.62 4.69 0.63
N VAL A 42 -3.89 5.29 -0.32
CA VAL A 42 -2.48 5.69 -0.09
C VAL A 42 -2.39 6.74 1.02
N LEU A 43 -3.27 7.74 1.03
CA LEU A 43 -3.31 8.76 2.08
C LEU A 43 -3.66 8.17 3.45
N ALA A 44 -4.55 7.18 3.51
CA ALA A 44 -4.88 6.50 4.75
C ALA A 44 -3.68 5.72 5.30
N ILE A 45 -2.99 4.93 4.46
CA ILE A 45 -1.79 4.18 4.87
C ILE A 45 -0.72 5.16 5.36
N VAL A 46 -0.31 6.12 4.52
CA VAL A 46 0.75 7.08 4.87
C VAL A 46 0.36 7.92 6.09
N GLY A 47 -0.88 8.40 6.14
CA GLY A 47 -1.39 9.22 7.23
C GLY A 47 -1.40 8.48 8.57
N LEU A 48 -1.94 7.26 8.61
CA LEU A 48 -1.93 6.43 9.82
C LEU A 48 -0.52 6.04 10.24
N THR A 49 0.38 5.76 9.29
CA THR A 49 1.79 5.48 9.60
C THR A 49 2.48 6.70 10.22
N MET A 50 2.29 7.90 9.68
CA MET A 50 2.92 9.12 10.21
C MET A 50 2.31 9.56 11.56
N VAL A 51 0.99 9.47 11.72
CA VAL A 51 0.33 9.71 13.01
C VAL A 51 0.78 8.67 14.03
N GLY A 52 0.84 7.40 13.62
CA GLY A 52 1.33 6.30 14.44
C GLY A 52 2.76 6.52 14.90
N TYR A 53 3.63 7.00 14.01
CA TYR A 53 5.01 7.34 14.36
C TYR A 53 5.05 8.46 15.41
N GLY A 54 4.31 9.55 15.20
CA GLY A 54 4.25 10.66 16.16
C GLY A 54 3.77 10.21 17.54
N LEU A 55 2.75 9.35 17.60
CA LEU A 55 2.24 8.78 18.85
C LEU A 55 3.22 7.77 19.48
N ALA A 56 3.91 6.97 18.66
CA ALA A 56 4.88 5.99 19.14
C ALA A 56 6.08 6.64 19.83
N LEU A 57 6.44 7.88 19.49
CA LEU A 57 7.45 8.64 20.24
C LEU A 57 7.07 8.84 21.71
N LEU A 58 5.78 8.78 22.06
CA LEU A 58 5.27 8.98 23.42
C LEU A 58 5.01 7.65 24.15
N VAL A 59 4.49 6.65 23.45
CA VAL A 59 3.99 5.39 24.07
C VAL A 59 4.70 4.13 23.59
N GLY A 60 5.63 4.23 22.65
CA GLY A 60 6.26 3.10 21.98
C GLY A 60 5.34 2.42 20.95
N VAL A 61 5.88 1.42 20.24
CA VAL A 61 5.09 0.57 19.32
C VAL A 61 4.56 -0.63 20.08
N GLY A 62 3.24 -0.82 20.06
CA GLY A 62 2.60 -1.96 20.70
C GLY A 62 1.09 -1.96 20.49
N MET A 63 0.41 -2.92 21.13
CA MET A 63 -1.02 -3.18 20.93
C MET A 63 -1.90 -1.96 21.21
N VAL A 64 -1.60 -1.19 22.26
CA VAL A 64 -2.37 0.01 22.62
C VAL A 64 -2.35 1.05 21.50
N LEU A 65 -1.17 1.34 20.93
CA LEU A 65 -1.04 2.25 19.81
C LEU A 65 -1.85 1.78 18.59
N VAL A 66 -1.77 0.48 18.28
CA VAL A 66 -2.50 -0.14 17.16
C VAL A 66 -4.01 0.02 17.32
N LEU A 67 -4.53 -0.19 18.53
CA LEU A 67 -5.96 -0.01 18.82
C LEU A 67 -6.39 1.47 18.75
N LEU A 68 -5.54 2.40 19.20
CA LEU A 68 -5.81 3.84 19.06
C LEU A 68 -5.88 4.27 17.59
N LEU A 69 -4.95 3.83 16.77
CA LEU A 69 -4.95 4.10 15.32
C LEU A 69 -6.15 3.47 14.63
N THR A 70 -6.52 2.25 15.04
CA THR A 70 -7.73 1.57 14.57
C THR A 70 -8.98 2.38 14.87
N ALA A 71 -9.15 2.80 16.13
CA ALA A 71 -10.29 3.60 16.55
C ALA A 71 -10.35 4.92 15.77
N PHE A 72 -9.20 5.60 15.61
CA PHE A 72 -9.12 6.81 14.80
C PHE A 72 -9.55 6.57 13.35
N GLY A 73 -9.01 5.54 12.68
CA GLY A 73 -9.35 5.21 11.29
C GLY A 73 -10.84 4.88 11.10
N LEU A 74 -11.42 4.09 12.00
CA LEU A 74 -12.84 3.74 11.97
C LEU A 74 -13.75 4.95 12.22
N LEU A 75 -13.44 5.77 13.23
CA LEU A 75 -14.25 6.93 13.59
C LEU A 75 -14.16 8.03 12.54
N ALA A 76 -12.94 8.42 12.14
CA ALA A 76 -12.73 9.46 11.14
C ALA A 76 -13.24 9.01 9.76
N GLY A 77 -12.91 7.79 9.34
CA GLY A 77 -13.40 7.22 8.08
C GLY A 77 -14.92 7.04 8.07
N GLY A 78 -15.49 6.51 9.14
CA GLY A 78 -16.94 6.36 9.31
C GLY A 78 -17.68 7.70 9.27
N TYR A 79 -17.14 8.74 9.91
CA TYR A 79 -17.68 10.10 9.84
C TYR A 79 -17.66 10.65 8.41
N LEU A 80 -16.54 10.49 7.68
CA LEU A 80 -16.44 10.92 6.28
C LEU A 80 -17.43 10.17 5.37
N LEU A 81 -17.53 8.85 5.53
CA LEU A 81 -18.49 8.03 4.79
C LEU A 81 -19.93 8.45 5.07
N TRP A 82 -20.27 8.73 6.33
CA TRP A 82 -21.59 9.22 6.71
C TRP A 82 -21.89 10.59 6.09
N ARG A 83 -20.92 11.51 6.14
CA ARG A 83 -21.03 12.86 5.57
C ARG A 83 -21.23 12.83 4.05
N HIS A 84 -20.53 11.93 3.35
CA HIS A 84 -20.55 11.83 1.88
C HIS A 84 -21.40 10.66 1.36
N ARG A 85 -22.27 10.09 2.20
CA ARG A 85 -23.16 8.97 1.85
C ARG A 85 -24.01 9.19 0.58
N PRO A 86 -24.59 10.37 0.27
CA PRO A 86 -25.40 10.49 -0.95
C PRO A 86 -24.54 10.41 -2.22
N THR A 87 -23.36 11.03 -2.18
CA THR A 87 -22.40 11.04 -3.30
C THR A 87 -21.87 9.64 -3.58
N LEU A 88 -21.54 8.87 -2.55
CA LEU A 88 -21.08 7.48 -2.69
C LEU A 88 -22.14 6.60 -3.34
N ARG A 89 -23.40 6.67 -2.88
CA ARG A 89 -24.49 5.88 -3.45
C ARG A 89 -24.68 6.13 -4.95
N ALA A 90 -24.50 7.37 -5.40
CA ALA A 90 -24.59 7.71 -6.81
C ALA A 90 -23.41 7.20 -7.66
N GLN A 91 -22.26 6.90 -7.05
CA GLN A 91 -21.01 6.55 -7.75
C GLN A 91 -20.62 5.07 -7.64
N LEU A 92 -21.21 4.33 -6.69
CA LEU A 92 -20.87 2.93 -6.39
C LEU A 92 -21.40 1.92 -7.43
N VAL A 93 -22.17 2.35 -8.43
CA VAL A 93 -22.61 1.48 -9.53
C VAL A 93 -21.58 1.56 -10.67
N PRO A 94 -20.73 0.54 -10.87
CA PRO A 94 -19.76 0.58 -11.95
C PRO A 94 -20.50 0.51 -13.29
N ARG A 95 -20.27 1.52 -14.14
CA ARG A 95 -20.80 1.53 -15.53
C ARG A 95 -20.18 0.45 -16.42
N ALA A 96 -19.01 -0.07 -16.03
CA ALA A 96 -18.31 -1.15 -16.72
C ALA A 96 -17.50 -1.99 -15.73
N TRP A 97 -17.53 -3.31 -15.91
CA TRP A 97 -16.90 -4.29 -15.00
C TRP A 97 -15.44 -4.61 -15.36
N ALA A 98 -14.98 -4.24 -16.56
CA ALA A 98 -13.66 -4.61 -17.07
C ALA A 98 -12.50 -4.08 -16.19
N LEU A 99 -12.56 -2.83 -15.75
CA LEU A 99 -11.51 -2.26 -14.89
C LEU A 99 -11.49 -2.91 -13.50
N PRO A 100 -12.60 -2.99 -12.75
CA PRO A 100 -12.61 -3.72 -11.48
C PRO A 100 -12.12 -5.17 -11.61
N ALA A 101 -12.53 -5.87 -12.66
CA ALA A 101 -12.07 -7.24 -12.91
C ALA A 101 -10.54 -7.29 -13.15
N ALA A 102 -9.99 -6.38 -13.96
CA ALA A 102 -8.54 -6.30 -14.18
C ALA A 102 -7.76 -6.03 -12.89
N VAL A 103 -8.27 -5.13 -12.03
CA VAL A 103 -7.66 -4.85 -10.71
C VAL A 103 -7.73 -6.07 -9.80
N VAL A 104 -8.84 -6.79 -9.77
CA VAL A 104 -8.98 -8.02 -8.97
C VAL A 104 -8.02 -9.10 -9.47
N VAL A 105 -7.95 -9.34 -10.78
CA VAL A 105 -7.02 -10.32 -11.37
C VAL A 105 -5.57 -9.94 -11.04
N MET A 106 -5.20 -8.66 -11.19
CA MET A 106 -3.88 -8.15 -10.81
C MET A 106 -3.60 -8.36 -9.32
N ALA A 107 -4.56 -8.07 -8.45
CA ALA A 107 -4.41 -8.26 -7.01
C ALA A 107 -4.20 -9.72 -6.62
N LEU A 108 -4.93 -10.64 -7.25
CA LEU A 108 -4.76 -12.09 -7.06
C LEU A 108 -3.40 -12.57 -7.58
N ALA A 109 -2.99 -12.12 -8.76
CA ALA A 109 -1.69 -12.46 -9.34
C ALA A 109 -0.54 -11.97 -8.44
N MET A 110 -0.59 -10.72 -7.98
CA MET A 110 0.40 -10.18 -7.04
C MET A 110 0.35 -10.92 -5.71
N GLY A 111 -0.85 -11.26 -5.21
CA GLY A 111 -1.01 -12.03 -3.97
C GLY A 111 -0.34 -13.39 -4.05
N TYR A 112 -0.50 -14.08 -5.18
CA TYR A 112 0.22 -15.32 -5.45
C TYR A 112 1.74 -15.11 -5.44
N LEU A 113 2.27 -14.11 -6.16
CA LEU A 113 3.72 -13.85 -6.18
C LEU A 113 4.28 -13.54 -4.79
N PHE A 114 3.63 -12.66 -4.02
CA PHE A 114 4.07 -12.33 -2.66
C PHE A 114 3.97 -13.53 -1.70
N SER A 115 3.00 -14.42 -1.88
CA SER A 115 2.91 -15.67 -1.09
C SER A 115 4.07 -16.64 -1.36
N ARG A 116 4.78 -16.47 -2.48
CA ARG A 116 5.95 -17.28 -2.89
C ARG A 116 7.28 -16.56 -2.65
N ALA A 117 7.26 -15.32 -2.15
CA ALA A 117 8.48 -14.53 -1.95
C ALA A 117 9.39 -15.16 -0.87
N VAL A 118 8.78 -15.63 0.22
CA VAL A 118 9.48 -16.26 1.34
C VAL A 118 8.72 -17.50 1.79
N GLU A 119 9.43 -18.61 1.92
CA GLU A 119 8.97 -19.82 2.58
C GLU A 119 9.45 -19.83 4.03
N VAL A 120 8.51 -19.94 4.97
CA VAL A 120 8.82 -19.92 6.41
C VAL A 120 8.90 -21.36 6.93
N THR A 121 10.10 -21.82 7.22
CA THR A 121 10.36 -23.12 7.87
C THR A 121 10.49 -22.93 9.39
N PRO A 122 10.54 -24.01 10.19
CA PRO A 122 10.80 -23.90 11.62
C PRO A 122 12.15 -23.25 11.96
N ASP A 123 13.15 -23.43 11.09
CA ASP A 123 14.54 -23.04 11.36
C ASP A 123 14.97 -21.76 10.64
N ALA A 124 14.32 -21.42 9.52
CA ALA A 124 14.76 -20.32 8.66
C ALA A 124 13.64 -19.74 7.79
N TRP A 125 13.91 -18.57 7.22
CA TRP A 125 13.14 -18.02 6.11
C TRP A 125 13.91 -18.26 4.82
N LEU A 126 13.33 -19.06 3.93
CA LEU A 126 13.91 -19.38 2.64
C LEU A 126 13.34 -18.43 1.59
N ALA A 127 14.13 -17.47 1.16
CA ALA A 127 13.77 -16.59 0.07
C ALA A 127 13.98 -17.30 -1.28
N GLN A 128 13.01 -17.22 -2.16
CA GLN A 128 13.07 -17.87 -3.48
C GLN A 128 13.91 -17.08 -4.50
N TYR A 129 14.35 -15.86 -4.15
CA TYR A 129 15.15 -14.99 -5.01
C TYR A 129 16.16 -14.19 -4.17
N ASN A 130 17.36 -13.98 -4.71
CA ASN A 130 18.46 -13.34 -3.99
C ASN A 130 18.14 -11.90 -3.54
N ASN A 131 17.45 -11.12 -4.39
CA ASN A 131 17.09 -9.75 -4.01
C ASN A 131 16.02 -9.74 -2.92
N THR A 132 15.12 -10.73 -2.89
CA THR A 132 14.15 -10.86 -1.79
C THR A 132 14.88 -11.18 -0.49
N TRP A 133 15.87 -12.07 -0.54
CA TRP A 133 16.68 -12.39 0.64
C TRP A 133 17.38 -11.15 1.21
N SER A 134 18.11 -10.42 0.37
CA SER A 134 18.88 -9.26 0.82
C SER A 134 17.96 -8.14 1.30
N ASP A 135 16.98 -7.75 0.49
CA ASP A 135 16.07 -6.64 0.78
C ASP A 135 15.20 -6.90 2.03
N TRP A 136 14.58 -8.08 2.13
CA TRP A 136 13.68 -8.36 3.24
C TRP A 136 14.42 -8.57 4.56
N SER A 137 15.69 -8.98 4.53
CA SER A 137 16.52 -9.02 5.74
C SER A 137 16.76 -7.62 6.33
N PHE A 138 16.97 -6.60 5.47
CA PHE A 138 17.06 -5.20 5.90
C PHE A 138 15.72 -4.72 6.48
N HIS A 139 14.61 -4.94 5.76
CA HIS A 139 13.28 -4.52 6.19
C HIS A 139 12.82 -5.21 7.49
N ALA A 140 13.12 -6.51 7.65
CA ALA A 140 12.87 -7.21 8.90
C ALA A 140 13.67 -6.58 10.05
N SER A 141 14.93 -6.24 9.84
CA SER A 141 15.78 -5.58 10.84
C SER A 141 15.24 -4.21 11.25
N TYR A 142 14.78 -3.41 10.28
CA TYR A 142 14.19 -2.09 10.53
C TYR A 142 12.82 -2.19 11.22
N THR A 143 11.98 -3.13 10.80
CA THR A 143 10.68 -3.39 11.43
C THR A 143 10.84 -3.80 12.89
N THR A 144 11.73 -4.76 13.15
CA THR A 144 11.92 -5.34 14.49
C THR A 144 12.60 -4.39 15.47
N THR A 145 13.47 -3.50 15.02
CA THR A 145 14.10 -2.50 15.90
C THR A 145 13.07 -1.50 16.46
N PHE A 146 11.98 -1.20 15.73
CA PHE A 146 10.91 -0.36 16.25
C PHE A 146 10.08 -1.04 17.34
N VAL A 147 9.77 -2.34 17.16
CA VAL A 147 8.88 -3.07 18.08
C VAL A 147 9.64 -3.62 19.28
N TYR A 148 10.74 -4.34 19.05
CA TYR A 148 11.48 -5.03 20.11
C TYR A 148 12.65 -4.19 20.62
N GLY A 149 13.28 -3.41 19.73
CA GLY A 149 14.42 -2.56 20.07
C GLY A 149 14.04 -1.19 20.66
N HIS A 150 12.76 -0.81 20.64
CA HIS A 150 12.27 0.51 21.07
C HIS A 150 13.05 1.66 20.43
N ASN A 151 13.44 1.50 19.16
CA ASN A 151 14.33 2.42 18.44
C ASN A 151 13.59 3.67 17.93
N LEU A 152 13.19 4.52 18.88
CA LEU A 152 12.45 5.75 18.67
C LEU A 152 13.11 6.88 19.50
N PRO A 153 13.62 7.96 18.87
CA PRO A 153 13.68 8.22 17.43
C PRO A 153 14.60 7.25 16.67
N PRO A 154 14.37 7.01 15.36
CA PRO A 154 15.07 5.97 14.60
C PRO A 154 16.60 6.22 14.52
N GLN A 155 17.38 5.23 14.97
CA GLN A 155 18.83 5.11 14.75
C GLN A 155 19.13 3.94 13.83
N ASN A 156 20.24 3.99 13.09
CA ASN A 156 20.61 2.89 12.19
C ASN A 156 20.86 1.59 13.00
N PRO A 157 20.06 0.52 12.80
CA PRO A 157 20.20 -0.70 13.59
C PRO A 157 21.36 -1.59 13.13
N ILE A 158 21.97 -1.28 11.99
CA ILE A 158 23.04 -2.09 11.37
C ILE A 158 24.41 -1.48 11.66
N PHE A 159 24.49 -0.14 11.65
CA PHE A 159 25.73 0.59 11.92
C PHE A 159 25.59 1.45 13.17
N ALA A 160 26.21 0.99 14.27
CA ALA A 160 26.19 1.69 15.55
C ALA A 160 26.68 3.15 15.42
N GLY A 161 25.96 4.07 16.08
CA GLY A 161 26.28 5.50 16.08
C GLY A 161 26.07 6.21 14.74
N LYS A 162 25.44 5.58 13.75
CA LYS A 162 25.07 6.23 12.49
C LYS A 162 23.58 6.63 12.49
N PRO A 163 23.26 7.82 11.93
CA PRO A 163 21.87 8.25 11.81
C PRO A 163 21.09 7.34 10.85
N PHE A 164 19.80 7.16 11.11
CA PHE A 164 18.90 6.48 10.19
C PHE A 164 18.60 7.39 8.98
N ARG A 165 19.07 7.01 7.79
CA ARG A 165 18.89 7.79 6.55
C ARG A 165 17.91 7.15 5.55
N TYR A 166 17.55 5.91 5.78
CA TYR A 166 16.62 5.19 4.92
C TYR A 166 15.18 5.71 5.16
N PRO A 167 14.31 5.77 4.12
CA PRO A 167 12.89 6.10 4.32
C PRO A 167 12.20 5.02 5.17
N PHE A 168 12.00 5.29 6.47
CA PHE A 168 11.54 4.30 7.44
C PHE A 168 10.03 4.02 7.43
N ALA A 169 9.24 4.83 6.72
CA ALA A 169 7.78 4.75 6.78
C ALA A 169 7.20 3.36 6.40
N PRO A 170 7.70 2.66 5.35
CA PRO A 170 7.26 1.30 5.06
C PRO A 170 7.56 0.33 6.21
N ASP A 171 8.77 0.36 6.76
CA ASP A 171 9.17 -0.47 7.89
C ASP A 171 8.36 -0.20 9.15
N PHE A 172 8.03 1.07 9.40
CA PHE A 172 7.19 1.46 10.52
C PHE A 172 5.74 1.01 10.33
N THR A 173 5.24 0.98 9.09
CA THR A 173 3.92 0.39 8.77
C THR A 173 3.91 -1.10 9.12
N SER A 174 4.97 -1.82 8.77
CA SER A 174 5.16 -3.22 9.19
C SER A 174 5.31 -3.36 10.71
N ALA A 175 5.99 -2.42 11.37
CA ALA A 175 6.15 -2.43 12.83
C ALA A 175 4.82 -2.26 13.56
N LEU A 176 3.89 -1.44 13.05
CA LEU A 176 2.54 -1.34 13.59
C LEU A 176 1.78 -2.68 13.49
N LEU A 177 1.93 -3.41 12.38
CA LEU A 177 1.31 -4.73 12.22
C LEU A 177 1.91 -5.78 13.18
N VAL A 178 3.24 -5.80 13.33
CA VAL A 178 3.93 -6.66 14.31
C VAL A 178 3.52 -6.29 15.73
N GLY A 179 3.43 -5.00 16.07
CA GLY A 179 2.90 -4.53 17.35
C GLY A 179 1.42 -4.89 17.57
N GLY A 180 0.70 -5.18 16.50
CA GLY A 180 -0.66 -5.72 16.49
C GLY A 180 -0.74 -7.25 16.53
N GLY A 181 0.40 -7.93 16.70
CA GLY A 181 0.52 -9.39 16.85
C GLY A 181 0.84 -10.15 15.56
N TRP A 182 1.00 -9.46 14.42
CA TRP A 182 1.31 -10.17 13.18
C TRP A 182 2.73 -10.73 13.19
N SER A 183 2.92 -11.89 12.56
CA SER A 183 4.27 -12.39 12.29
C SER A 183 5.03 -11.42 11.38
N ILE A 184 6.34 -11.31 11.54
CA ILE A 184 7.17 -10.42 10.71
C ILE A 184 7.00 -10.73 9.20
N PRO A 185 6.96 -11.99 8.73
CA PRO A 185 6.71 -12.27 7.31
C PRO A 185 5.36 -11.71 6.85
N ALA A 186 4.30 -11.89 7.64
CA ALA A 186 2.98 -11.34 7.31
C ALA A 186 3.02 -9.80 7.26
N ALA A 187 3.67 -9.17 8.24
CA ALA A 187 3.80 -7.72 8.31
C ALA A 187 4.65 -7.11 7.18
N LEU A 188 5.52 -7.88 6.52
CA LEU A 188 6.25 -7.45 5.32
C LEU A 188 5.45 -7.74 4.03
N ILE A 189 4.84 -8.93 3.93
CA ILE A 189 4.07 -9.37 2.75
C ILE A 189 2.88 -8.46 2.47
N TRP A 190 2.05 -8.21 3.49
CA TRP A 190 0.75 -7.58 3.29
C TRP A 190 0.83 -6.11 2.86
N PRO A 191 1.63 -5.23 3.51
CA PRO A 191 1.82 -3.86 3.05
C PRO A 191 2.44 -3.81 1.66
N SER A 192 3.42 -4.68 1.37
CA SER A 192 4.08 -4.74 0.06
C SER A 192 3.09 -5.11 -1.04
N TRP A 193 2.26 -6.14 -0.80
CA TRP A 193 1.19 -6.52 -1.71
C TRP A 193 0.18 -5.40 -1.90
N ALA A 194 -0.34 -4.81 -0.82
CA ALA A 194 -1.36 -3.77 -0.88
C ALA A 194 -0.86 -2.52 -1.64
N LEU A 195 0.35 -2.04 -1.32
CA LEU A 195 0.93 -0.88 -1.98
C LEU A 195 1.26 -1.16 -3.45
N THR A 196 1.70 -2.38 -3.79
CA THR A 196 1.90 -2.78 -5.20
C THR A 196 0.59 -2.75 -5.97
N VAL A 197 -0.49 -3.30 -5.40
CA VAL A 197 -1.82 -3.28 -6.03
C VAL A 197 -2.32 -1.84 -6.21
N LEU A 198 -2.15 -0.97 -5.21
CA LEU A 198 -2.52 0.44 -5.30
C LEU A 198 -1.70 1.18 -6.36
N ALA A 199 -0.38 0.96 -6.41
CA ALA A 199 0.51 1.59 -7.38
C ALA A 199 0.16 1.19 -8.82
N LEU A 200 -0.01 -0.11 -9.06
CA LEU A 200 -0.40 -0.62 -10.39
C LEU A 200 -1.81 -0.18 -10.79
N SER A 201 -2.75 -0.15 -9.85
CA SER A 201 -4.10 0.39 -10.09
C SER A 201 -4.05 1.87 -10.46
N GLY A 202 -3.24 2.66 -9.74
CA GLY A 202 -2.99 4.06 -10.04
C GLY A 202 -2.39 4.25 -11.43
N LEU A 203 -1.41 3.42 -11.80
CA LEU A 203 -0.79 3.46 -13.13
C LEU A 203 -1.79 3.14 -14.25
N ILE A 204 -2.63 2.11 -14.07
CA ILE A 204 -3.68 1.76 -15.03
C ILE A 204 -4.66 2.93 -15.21
N LEU A 205 -5.10 3.55 -14.11
CA LEU A 205 -6.02 4.69 -14.14
C LEU A 205 -5.38 5.92 -14.81
N TRP A 206 -4.12 6.21 -14.49
CA TRP A 206 -3.36 7.29 -15.08
C TRP A 206 -3.17 7.10 -16.59
N ALA A 207 -2.75 5.92 -17.02
CA ALA A 207 -2.59 5.60 -18.43
C ALA A 207 -3.91 5.71 -19.20
N ARG A 208 -5.03 5.24 -18.60
CA ARG A 208 -6.37 5.41 -19.17
C ARG A 208 -6.76 6.89 -19.33
N ARG A 209 -6.41 7.74 -18.36
CA ARG A 209 -6.68 9.19 -18.43
C ARG A 209 -5.88 9.85 -19.55
N LEU A 210 -4.64 9.43 -19.79
CA LEU A 210 -3.79 10.00 -20.84
C LEU A 210 -4.17 9.53 -22.25
N THR A 211 -4.59 8.26 -22.39
CA THR A 211 -4.74 7.62 -23.71
C THR A 211 -6.18 7.39 -24.14
N GLY A 212 -7.15 7.54 -23.23
CA GLY A 212 -8.56 7.25 -23.48
C GLY A 212 -8.90 5.75 -23.56
N GLY A 213 -7.91 4.84 -23.56
CA GLY A 213 -8.10 3.39 -23.73
C GLY A 213 -7.53 2.56 -22.57
N ILE A 214 -8.17 1.40 -22.29
CA ILE A 214 -7.66 0.44 -21.29
C ILE A 214 -6.43 -0.31 -21.82
N GLY A 215 -6.36 -0.55 -23.14
CA GLY A 215 -5.26 -1.27 -23.79
C GLY A 215 -3.89 -0.64 -23.52
N ALA A 216 -3.78 0.69 -23.62
CA ALA A 216 -2.52 1.38 -23.35
C ALA A 216 -2.09 1.33 -21.86
N GLY A 217 -3.03 1.18 -20.92
CA GLY A 217 -2.69 1.02 -19.50
C GLY A 217 -2.29 -0.40 -19.09
N VAL A 218 -2.76 -1.41 -19.82
CA VAL A 218 -2.36 -2.82 -19.65
C VAL A 218 -1.04 -3.11 -20.38
N ILE A 219 -0.77 -2.40 -21.48
CA ILE A 219 0.40 -2.57 -22.35
C ILE A 219 1.59 -1.66 -21.92
N ALA A 220 1.36 -0.62 -21.11
CA ALA A 220 2.41 0.28 -20.63
C ALA A 220 3.59 -0.42 -19.91
N PRO A 221 3.43 -1.54 -19.18
CA PRO A 221 4.56 -2.29 -18.65
C PRO A 221 5.28 -3.18 -19.68
N SER A 222 4.73 -3.38 -20.88
CA SER A 222 5.17 -4.42 -21.82
C SER A 222 5.56 -3.95 -23.22
N ASP A 223 5.23 -2.73 -23.67
CA ASP A 223 5.60 -2.29 -25.02
C ASP A 223 6.87 -1.43 -25.07
N ARG A 224 7.98 -2.11 -25.36
CA ARG A 224 9.06 -1.54 -26.16
C ARG A 224 8.73 -1.79 -27.63
N SER A 225 7.75 -1.08 -28.19
CA SER A 225 7.63 -0.98 -29.65
C SER A 225 7.07 0.39 -30.06
N CYS A 226 7.99 1.26 -30.48
CA CYS A 226 7.64 2.45 -31.25
C CYS A 226 7.02 1.98 -32.57
N SER A 227 5.72 2.21 -32.74
CA SER A 227 5.10 2.21 -34.07
C SER A 227 4.84 3.65 -34.46
N ALA A 228 5.63 4.13 -35.43
CA ALA A 228 5.44 5.41 -36.08
C ALA A 228 4.09 5.44 -36.83
N PRO A 229 3.40 6.59 -36.90
CA PRO A 229 2.18 6.70 -37.70
C PRO A 229 2.52 6.76 -39.20
N PRO A 230 1.64 6.22 -40.08
CA PRO A 230 1.87 6.23 -41.51
C PRO A 230 1.62 7.62 -42.12
N SER A 231 2.62 8.04 -42.92
CA SER A 231 2.58 8.95 -44.07
C SER A 231 1.36 9.88 -44.24
N SER A 232 1.59 11.19 -44.14
CA SER A 232 1.35 12.17 -45.22
C SER A 232 1.37 13.62 -44.73
N TRP A 233 2.55 14.22 -44.60
CA TRP A 233 2.66 15.68 -44.74
C TRP A 233 3.83 15.98 -45.68
N ARG A 234 3.43 16.60 -46.79
CA ARG A 234 4.25 17.00 -47.92
C ARG A 234 5.32 18.01 -47.44
N CYS A 235 6.45 17.98 -48.13
CA CYS A 235 7.41 19.06 -48.18
C CYS A 235 6.73 20.43 -48.21
N CYS A 236 7.19 21.36 -47.39
CA CYS A 236 7.38 22.75 -47.78
C CYS A 236 8.56 23.30 -46.99
N CYS A 237 9.63 23.60 -47.73
CA CYS A 237 10.74 24.44 -47.32
C CYS A 237 10.23 25.81 -46.90
N CYS A 238 10.77 26.35 -45.81
CA CYS A 238 11.41 27.67 -45.69
C CYS A 238 12.17 27.67 -44.36
#